data_AF-A0A4Y1ZAB2-F1
#
_entry.id   AF-A0A4Y1ZAB2-F1
#
_cell.length_a   1.000
_cell.length_b   1.000
_cell.length_c   1.000
_cell.angle_alpha   90.00
_cell.angle_beta   90.00
_cell.angle_gamma   90.00
#
_symmetry.space_group_name_H-M   'P 1'
#
loop_
_entity.id
_entity.type
_entity.pdbx_description
1 polymer ?
#
loop_
_entity_poly.entity_id
_entity_poly.type
_entity_poly.pdbx_seq_one_letter_code
_entity_poly.pdbx_strand_id
1 'polypeptide(L)' 'MANQGKQIMITGHLEYDTGTLATEYERDLKKGLHPHLPTHYFPDDDPKRTPLNTWRSHAHLLFSNWLNYYVYQETPYQWD' A
#
# COMPACT_ATOMS: atom_id res chain seq x y z
N MET A 1 17.54 2.42 13.97
CA MET A 1 16.51 1.57 13.32
C MET A 1 16.08 0.50 14.30
N ALA A 2 14.80 0.14 14.35
CA ALA A 2 14.31 -0.91 15.26
C ALA A 2 15.07 -2.22 15.00
N ASN A 3 15.69 -2.77 16.05
CA ASN A 3 16.40 -4.05 16.05
C ASN A 3 17.25 -4.34 14.78
N GLN A 4 18.07 -3.38 14.34
CA GLN A 4 18.95 -3.53 13.16
C GLN A 4 18.22 -3.92 11.86
N GLY A 5 16.97 -3.52 11.66
CA GLY A 5 16.21 -3.84 10.43
C GLY A 5 15.51 -5.20 10.46
N LYS A 6 15.62 -5.96 11.56
CA LYS A 6 14.85 -7.19 11.79
C LYS A 6 13.35 -6.95 11.95
N GLN A 7 12.97 -5.72 12.24
CA GLN A 7 11.59 -5.30 12.42
C GLN A 7 11.34 -4.06 11.58
N ILE A 8 10.42 -4.17 10.63
CA ILE A 8 9.94 -3.07 9.80
C ILE A 8 8.45 -2.94 10.05
N MET A 9 8.02 -1.75 10.45
CA MET A 9 6.61 -1.45 10.74
C MET A 9 6.11 -0.44 9.73
N ILE A 10 5.02 -0.77 9.05
CA ILE A 10 4.36 0.09 8.06
C ILE A 10 2.92 0.27 8.53
N THR A 11 2.50 1.52 8.72
CA THR A 11 1.16 1.85 9.24
C THR A 11 0.14 2.13 8.15
N GLY A 12 0.58 2.17 6.88
CA GLY A 12 -0.28 2.34 5.71
C GLY A 12 -0.35 1.07 4.88
N HIS A 13 -1.12 1.14 3.79
CA HIS A 13 -1.38 0.02 2.89
C HIS A 13 -0.77 0.23 1.50
N LEU A 14 0.56 0.16 1.41
CA LEU A 14 1.28 0.34 0.13
C LEU A 14 1.02 -0.79 -0.86
N GLU A 15 0.54 -1.93 -0.38
CA GLU A 15 0.17 -3.11 -1.15
C GLU A 15 -1.18 -2.97 -1.88
N TYR A 16 -1.99 -1.96 -1.56
CA TYR A 16 -3.32 -1.83 -2.14
C TYR A 16 -3.27 -1.62 -3.65
N ASP A 17 -4.14 -2.35 -4.33
CA ASP A 17 -4.48 -2.10 -5.72
C ASP A 17 -5.19 -0.75 -5.87
N THR A 18 -5.13 -0.22 -7.09
CA THR A 18 -5.69 1.10 -7.43
C THR A 18 -7.17 1.23 -7.09
N GLY A 19 -7.93 0.13 -7.04
CA GLY A 19 -9.37 0.14 -6.78
C GLY A 19 -9.78 -0.12 -5.33
N THR A 20 -8.86 -0.51 -4.45
CA THR A 20 -9.23 -1.02 -3.11
C THR A 20 -9.99 0.01 -2.28
N LEU A 21 -9.48 1.25 -2.20
CA LEU A 21 -10.15 2.32 -1.45
C LEU A 21 -11.51 2.71 -2.06
N ALA A 22 -11.69 2.53 -3.38
CA ALA A 22 -12.97 2.78 -4.04
C ALA A 22 -14.00 1.71 -3.63
N THR A 23 -13.57 0.44 -3.60
CA THR A 23 -14.41 -0.67 -3.14
C THR A 23 -14.82 -0.51 -1.68
N GLU A 24 -13.91 -0.06 -0.82
CA GLU A 24 -14.22 0.23 0.59
C GLU A 24 -15.23 1.37 0.75
N TYR A 25 -15.00 2.48 0.04
CA TYR A 25 -15.91 3.62 0.04
C TYR A 25 -17.31 3.22 -0.44
N GLU A 26 -17.40 2.49 -1.56
CA GLU A 26 -18.69 2.03 -2.10
C GLU A 26 -19.39 1.02 -1.17
N ARG A 27 -18.62 0.10 -0.57
CA ARG A 27 -19.14 -0.86 0.42
C ARG A 27 -19.78 -0.13 1.60
N ASP A 28 -19.13 0.91 2.11
CA ASP A 28 -19.61 1.60 3.31
C ASP A 28 -20.82 2.50 2.99
N LEU A 29 -20.87 3.11 1.81
CA LEU A 29 -22.09 3.76 1.30
C LEU A 29 -23.27 2.79 1.19
N LYS A 30 -23.04 1.58 0.64
CA LYS A 30 -24.08 0.54 0.52
C LYS A 30 -24.61 0.06 1.87
N LYS A 31 -23.82 0.18 2.94
CA LYS A 31 -24.25 -0.11 4.32
C LYS A 31 -25.05 1.02 4.95
N GLY A 32 -25.28 2.13 4.23
CA GLY A 32 -25.93 3.32 4.77
C GLY A 32 -25.04 4.12 5.71
N LEU A 33 -23.72 3.89 5.68
CA LEU A 33 -22.76 4.73 6.40
C LEU A 33 -22.49 6.01 5.61
N HIS A 34 -21.93 7.00 6.30
CA HIS A 34 -21.52 8.28 5.71
C HIS A 34 -20.00 8.44 5.76
N PRO A 35 -19.22 7.60 5.06
CA PRO A 35 -17.77 7.74 5.01
C PRO A 35 -17.38 9.03 4.29
N HIS A 36 -16.27 9.63 4.71
CA HIS A 36 -15.64 10.70 3.94
C HIS A 36 -15.03 10.14 2.64
N LEU A 37 -14.94 10.97 1.61
CA LEU A 37 -14.22 10.62 0.40
C LEU A 37 -12.74 10.34 0.73
N PRO A 38 -12.15 9.26 0.18
CA PRO A 38 -10.73 9.01 0.32
C PRO A 38 -9.92 10.20 -0.23
N THR A 39 -9.08 10.80 0.61
CA THR A 39 -8.34 12.02 0.26
C THR A 39 -7.29 11.75 -0.81
N HIS A 40 -7.19 12.63 -1.81
CA HIS A 40 -6.19 12.56 -2.90
C HIS A 40 -6.23 11.27 -3.74
N TYR A 41 -7.38 10.61 -3.78
CA TYR A 41 -7.54 9.31 -4.44
C TYR A 41 -8.33 9.41 -5.75
N PHE A 42 -9.50 10.06 -5.71
CA PHE A 42 -10.31 10.32 -6.89
C PHE A 42 -9.90 11.64 -7.56
N PRO A 43 -9.76 11.67 -8.90
CA PRO A 43 -9.53 12.92 -9.62
C PRO A 43 -10.66 13.94 -9.38
N ASP A 44 -10.30 15.15 -8.96
CA ASP A 44 -11.23 16.24 -8.61
C ASP A 44 -12.30 15.83 -7.57
N ASP A 45 -11.96 14.90 -6.67
CA ASP A 45 -12.83 14.36 -5.62
C ASP A 45 -14.15 13.73 -6.16
N ASP A 46 -14.17 13.29 -7.42
CA ASP A 46 -15.34 12.63 -8.03
C ASP A 46 -15.23 11.10 -7.97
N PRO A 47 -16.05 10.41 -7.14
CA PRO A 47 -16.03 8.95 -6.99
C PRO A 47 -16.48 8.18 -8.24
N LYS A 48 -17.01 8.87 -9.27
CA LYS A 48 -17.33 8.24 -10.56
C LYS A 48 -16.12 8.13 -11.49
N ARG A 49 -15.03 8.81 -11.17
CA ARG A 49 -13.81 8.80 -11.99
C ARG A 49 -12.88 7.70 -11.52
N THR A 50 -12.16 7.10 -12.47
CA THR A 50 -11.18 6.07 -12.15
C THR A 50 -10.05 6.66 -11.29
N PRO A 51 -9.76 6.09 -10.11
CA PRO A 51 -8.68 6.55 -9.24
C PRO A 51 -7.30 6.36 -9.89
N LEU A 52 -6.34 7.20 -9.50
CA LEU A 52 -4.96 7.13 -9.98
C LEU A 52 -4.08 6.43 -8.96
N ASN A 53 -3.22 5.52 -9.42
CA ASN A 53 -2.25 4.86 -8.54
C ASN A 53 -0.96 5.68 -8.45
N THR A 54 -0.88 6.52 -7.42
CA THR A 54 0.27 7.41 -7.20
C THR A 54 1.32 6.79 -6.26
N TRP A 55 1.01 5.69 -5.56
CA TRP A 55 1.89 5.07 -4.56
C TRP A 55 2.65 3.84 -5.05
N ARG A 56 2.25 3.24 -6.19
CA ARG A 56 2.84 2.00 -6.73
C ARG A 56 4.37 2.02 -6.82
N SER A 57 4.97 3.12 -7.24
CA SER A 57 6.43 3.23 -7.35
C SER A 57 7.14 3.03 -6.00
N HIS A 58 6.59 3.62 -4.94
CA HIS A 58 7.14 3.52 -3.60
C HIS A 58 6.92 2.13 -3.01
N ALA A 59 5.79 1.49 -3.31
CA ALA A 59 5.53 0.10 -2.94
C ALA A 59 6.59 -0.83 -3.54
N HIS A 60 6.84 -0.73 -4.86
CA HIS A 60 7.88 -1.54 -5.53
C HIS A 60 9.26 -1.34 -4.93
N LEU A 61 9.66 -0.09 -4.66
CA LEU A 61 10.94 0.20 -4.04
C LEU A 61 11.04 -0.39 -2.63
N LEU A 62 9.98 -0.29 -1.83
CA LEU A 62 9.97 -0.82 -0.47
C LEU A 62 10.15 -2.34 -0.44
N PHE A 63 9.35 -3.08 -1.22
CA PHE A 63 9.44 -4.54 -1.26
C PHE A 63 10.75 -5.03 -1.87
N SER A 64 11.24 -4.38 -2.92
CA SER A 64 12.54 -4.69 -3.53
C SER A 64 13.70 -4.48 -2.54
N ASN A 65 13.72 -3.32 -1.87
CA ASN A 65 14.76 -3.02 -0.89
C ASN A 65 14.69 -3.94 0.32
N TRP A 66 13.48 -4.27 0.80
CA TRP A 66 13.28 -5.19 1.90
C TRP A 66 13.85 -6.58 1.60
N LEU A 67 13.46 -7.17 0.47
CA LEU A 67 13.95 -8.50 0.08
C LEU A 67 15.47 -8.52 -0.12
N ASN A 68 16.03 -7.50 -0.79
CA ASN A 68 17.45 -7.50 -1.13
C ASN A 68 18.34 -7.19 0.07
N TYR A 69 18.06 -6.13 0.82
CA TYR A 69 18.99 -5.60 1.82
C TYR A 69 18.71 -6.07 3.25
N TYR A 70 17.47 -6.47 3.55
CA TYR A 70 17.09 -6.84 4.91
C TYR A 70 16.82 -8.34 5.08
N VAL A 71 16.46 -9.05 4.00
CA VAL A 71 16.26 -10.51 4.02
C VAL A 71 17.46 -11.25 3.43
N TYR A 72 17.77 -11.00 2.15
CA TYR A 72 18.77 -11.80 1.43
C TYR A 72 20.20 -11.57 1.91
N GLN A 73 20.61 -10.31 2.14
CA GLN A 73 21.97 -10.01 2.61
C GLN A 73 22.24 -10.46 4.06
N GLU A 74 21.22 -10.47 4.90
CA GLU A 74 21.31 -10.93 6.30
C GLU A 74 21.21 -12.47 6.42
N THR A 75 20.60 -13.13 5.42
CA THR A 75 20.42 -14.59 5.36
C THR A 75 20.60 -15.08 3.92
N PRO A 76 21.85 -15.15 3.42
CA PRO A 76 22.09 -15.54 2.03
C PRO A 76 21.64 -16.98 1.78
N TYR A 77 20.89 -17.17 0.69
CA TYR A 77 20.51 -18.51 0.23
C TYR A 77 21.77 -19.28 -0.18
N GLN A 78 22.02 -20.42 0.46
CA GLN A 78 23.06 -21.36 0.06
C GLN A 78 22.45 -22.40 -0.88
N TRP A 79 23.05 -22.51 -2.07
CA TRP A 79 22.70 -23.54 -3.03
C TRP A 79 23.60 -24.76 -2.74
N ASP A 80 23.02 -25.82 -2.18
CA ASP A 80 23.57 -27.17 -2.21
C ASP A 80 22.94 -27.97 -3.36
#